data_AF-A0A1L7TU83-F1
#
_entry.id   AF-A0A1L7TU83-F1
#
_cell.length_a   1.000
_cell.length_b   1.000
_cell.length_c   1.000
_cell.angle_alpha   90.00
_cell.angle_beta   90.00
_cell.angle_gamma   90.00
#
_symmetry.space_group_name_H-M   'P 1'
#
loop_
_entity.id
_entity.type
_entity.pdbx_description
1 polymer ?
#
loop_
_entity_poly.entity_id
_entity_poly.type
_entity_poly.pdbx_seq_one_letter_code
_entity_poly.pdbx_strand_id
1 'polypeptide(L)'
;MGDLAFGQSFNMLTDGIKHLFMALVESHMAMAGTFSQLIWLFPLFRVLPFLGREDAIFQKWLENQVRHQEQNKPDLPNIFSWLLEDYKAQLYTKEQDWLNLQADMQLIAVAGSDTTSVTLTCLF
;
A
#
# COMPACT_ATOMS: atom_id res chain seq x y z
N MET A 1 -0.96 -4.25 -10.28
CA MET A 1 -0.32 -2.95 -9.96
C MET A 1 1.13 -3.07 -9.51
N GLY A 2 1.53 -4.08 -8.73
CA GLY A 2 2.92 -4.18 -8.24
C GLY A 2 3.99 -4.09 -9.32
N ASP A 3 3.78 -4.75 -10.46
CA ASP A 3 4.74 -4.74 -11.57
C ASP A 3 4.88 -3.35 -12.22
N LEU A 4 3.76 -2.68 -12.48
CA LEU A 4 3.73 -1.32 -13.04
C LEU A 4 4.26 -0.26 -12.05
N ALA A 5 3.87 -0.37 -10.79
CA ALA A 5 4.14 0.63 -9.77
C ALA A 5 5.55 0.51 -9.18
N PHE A 6 6.02 -0.73 -8.99
CA PHE A 6 7.24 -1.05 -8.25
C PHE A 6 8.23 -1.90 -9.06
N GLY A 7 7.91 -2.28 -10.30
CA GLY A 7 8.76 -3.18 -11.09
C GLY A 7 8.85 -4.59 -10.49
N GLN A 8 7.87 -4.99 -9.66
CA GLN A 8 7.87 -6.26 -8.96
C GLN A 8 6.55 -7.01 -9.11
N SER A 9 6.64 -8.24 -9.61
CA SER A 9 5.54 -9.20 -9.56
C SER A 9 5.38 -9.76 -8.13
N PHE A 10 4.13 -9.81 -7.66
CA PHE A 10 3.78 -10.51 -6.41
C PHE A 10 3.57 -12.02 -6.60
N ASN A 11 3.78 -12.53 -7.83
CA ASN A 11 3.72 -13.95 -8.23
C ASN A 11 2.44 -14.72 -7.87
N MET A 12 1.36 -14.02 -7.53
CA MET A 12 0.10 -14.63 -7.09
C MET A 12 -0.54 -15.54 -8.14
N LEU A 13 -0.36 -15.25 -9.44
CA LEU A 13 -0.88 -16.07 -10.54
C LEU A 13 -0.04 -17.34 -10.76
N THR A 14 1.26 -17.27 -10.50
CA THR A 14 2.20 -18.39 -10.69
C THR A 14 2.12 -19.36 -9.52
N ASP A 15 2.12 -18.82 -8.30
CA ASP A 15 2.19 -19.61 -7.08
C ASP A 15 0.80 -20.05 -6.59
N GLY A 16 -0.26 -19.41 -7.08
CA GLY A 16 -1.63 -19.61 -6.60
C GLY A 16 -1.85 -19.19 -5.15
N ILE A 17 -0.85 -18.56 -4.52
CA ILE A 17 -0.87 -18.13 -3.12
C ILE A 17 -1.12 -16.63 -3.07
N LYS A 18 -2.06 -16.23 -2.22
CA LYS A 18 -2.37 -14.82 -2.00
C LYS A 18 -1.21 -14.13 -1.28
N HIS A 19 -0.66 -13.10 -1.90
CA HIS A 19 0.40 -12.30 -1.28
C HIS A 19 -0.15 -11.58 -0.03
N LEU A 20 0.66 -11.49 1.03
CA LEU A 20 0.26 -10.92 2.34
C LEU A 20 -0.38 -9.53 2.21
N PHE A 21 0.17 -8.69 1.33
CA PHE A 21 -0.38 -7.38 1.00
C PHE A 21 -1.85 -7.45 0.55
N MET A 22 -2.18 -8.34 -0.40
CA MET A 22 -3.56 -8.46 -0.89
C MET A 22 -4.49 -9.05 0.17
N ALA A 23 -3.98 -9.89 1.07
CA ALA A 23 -4.77 -10.40 2.20
C ALA A 23 -5.17 -9.27 3.15
N LEU A 24 -4.23 -8.38 3.47
CA LEU A 24 -4.47 -7.19 4.28
C LEU A 24 -5.43 -6.22 3.58
N VAL A 25 -5.25 -5.95 2.28
CA VAL A 25 -6.16 -5.04 1.56
C VAL A 25 -7.61 -5.53 1.58
N GLU A 26 -7.83 -6.82 1.33
CA GLU A 26 -9.17 -7.39 1.37
C GLU A 26 -9.78 -7.33 2.78
N SER A 27 -8.99 -7.60 3.83
CA SER A 27 -9.49 -7.49 5.21
C SER A 27 -9.86 -6.05 5.56
N HIS A 28 -9.02 -5.08 5.16
CA HIS A 28 -9.29 -3.66 5.35
C HIS A 28 -10.55 -3.21 4.62
N MET A 29 -10.79 -3.67 3.39
CA MET A 29 -12.00 -3.31 2.63
C MET A 29 -13.25 -3.95 3.22
N ALA A 30 -13.19 -5.20 3.65
CA ALA A 30 -14.30 -5.87 4.35
C ALA A 30 -14.66 -5.12 5.65
N MET A 31 -13.64 -4.69 6.40
CA MET A 31 -13.82 -3.89 7.61
C MET A 31 -14.39 -2.51 7.29
N ALA A 32 -13.84 -1.81 6.30
CA ALA A 32 -14.33 -0.50 5.88
C ALA A 32 -15.79 -0.55 5.41
N GLY A 33 -16.19 -1.58 4.68
CA GLY A 33 -17.58 -1.80 4.28
C GLY A 33 -18.50 -2.04 5.48
N THR A 34 -18.11 -2.94 6.37
CA THR A 34 -18.89 -3.31 7.57
C THR A 34 -19.07 -2.13 8.52
N PHE A 35 -18.01 -1.33 8.72
CA PHE A 35 -18.01 -0.19 9.63
C PHE A 35 -18.30 1.15 8.93
N SER A 36 -18.67 1.14 7.65
CA SER A 36 -18.97 2.37 6.87
C SER A 36 -20.04 3.24 7.53
N GLN A 37 -21.06 2.60 8.13
CA GLN A 37 -22.15 3.27 8.86
C GLN A 37 -21.72 3.81 10.23
N LEU A 38 -20.59 3.32 10.75
CA LEU A 38 -20.02 3.67 12.05
C LEU A 38 -18.77 4.55 11.91
N ILE A 39 -18.60 5.22 10.77
CA ILE A 39 -17.40 6.04 10.49
C ILE A 39 -17.17 7.15 11.53
N TRP A 40 -18.25 7.62 12.18
CA TRP A 40 -18.18 8.60 13.25
C TRP A 40 -17.50 8.07 14.53
N LEU A 41 -17.41 6.75 14.71
CA LEU A 41 -16.68 6.10 15.81
C LEU A 41 -15.18 5.94 15.52
N PHE A 42 -14.71 6.29 14.31
CA PHE A 42 -13.30 6.16 13.94
C PHE A 42 -12.31 6.85 14.88
N PRO A 43 -12.57 8.06 15.42
CA PRO A 43 -11.70 8.68 16.42
C PRO A 43 -11.54 7.84 17.69
N LEU A 44 -12.56 7.05 18.05
CA LEU A 44 -12.56 6.20 19.24
C LEU A 44 -11.73 4.93 19.00
N PHE A 45 -11.80 4.36 17.80
CA PHE A 45 -10.94 3.25 17.39
C PHE A 45 -9.45 3.63 17.37
N ARG A 46 -9.13 4.87 16.98
CA ARG A 46 -7.75 5.38 16.98
C ARG A 46 -7.10 5.40 18.36
N VAL A 47 -7.89 5.49 19.43
CA VAL A 47 -7.40 5.53 20.82
C VAL A 47 -7.22 4.12 21.41
N LEU A 48 -7.77 3.08 20.78
CA LEU A 48 -7.71 1.71 21.28
C LEU A 48 -6.42 1.00 20.80
N PRO A 49 -5.45 0.72 21.70
CA PRO A 49 -4.13 0.19 21.32
C PRO A 49 -4.15 -1.27 20.82
N PHE A 50 -5.28 -1.97 20.95
CA PHE A 50 -5.40 -3.39 20.59
C PHE A 50 -5.63 -3.63 19.09
N LEU A 51 -6.11 -2.63 18.35
CA LEU A 51 -6.49 -2.76 16.94
C LEU A 51 -5.31 -2.63 15.96
N GLY A 52 -4.12 -2.20 16.42
CA GLY A 52 -3.01 -1.83 15.53
C GLY A 52 -2.06 -2.94 15.09
N ARG A 53 -2.34 -4.24 15.33
CA ARG A 53 -1.40 -5.32 14.96
C ARG A 53 -1.27 -5.50 13.44
N GLU A 54 -2.40 -5.53 12.73
CA GLU A 54 -2.41 -5.66 11.27
C GLU A 54 -1.81 -4.41 10.62
N ASP A 55 -2.16 -3.23 11.15
CA ASP A 55 -1.55 -1.96 10.76
C ASP A 55 -0.02 -2.00 10.91
N ALA A 56 0.52 -2.51 12.02
CA ALA A 56 1.96 -2.59 12.23
C ALA A 56 2.65 -3.53 11.22
N ILE A 57 2.02 -4.65 10.86
CA ILE A 57 2.53 -5.58 9.84
C ILE A 57 2.56 -4.87 8.48
N PHE A 58 1.48 -4.15 8.16
CA PHE A 58 1.34 -3.41 6.91
C PHE A 58 2.35 -2.26 6.79
N GLN A 59 2.54 -1.49 7.86
CA GLN A 59 3.56 -0.43 7.93
C GLN A 59 4.97 -0.98 7.76
N LYS A 60 5.28 -2.11 8.40
CA LYS A 60 6.58 -2.78 8.24
C LYS A 60 6.80 -3.25 6.79
N TRP A 61 5.74 -3.73 6.13
CA TRP A 61 5.81 -4.11 4.72
C TRP A 61 6.10 -2.89 3.82
N LEU A 62 5.39 -1.76 4.05
CA LEU A 62 5.62 -0.50 3.33
C LEU A 62 7.06 -0.01 3.49
N GLU A 63 7.58 0.05 4.71
CA GLU A 63 8.97 0.45 4.95
C GLU A 63 9.97 -0.43 4.19
N ASN A 64 9.73 -1.74 4.20
CA ASN A 64 10.61 -2.68 3.49
C ASN A 64 10.55 -2.50 1.98
N GLN A 65 9.37 -2.17 1.44
CA GLN A 65 9.20 -1.88 0.02
C GLN A 65 9.87 -0.56 -0.38
N VAL A 66 9.72 0.50 0.40
CA VAL A 66 10.43 1.77 0.14
C VAL A 66 11.94 1.54 0.20
N ARG A 67 12.46 0.88 1.24
CA ARG A 67 13.89 0.52 1.34
C ARG A 67 14.37 -0.32 0.17
N HIS A 68 13.55 -1.28 -0.28
CA HIS A 68 13.88 -2.10 -1.45
C HIS A 68 14.02 -1.24 -2.71
N GLN A 69 13.09 -0.31 -2.95
CA GLN A 69 13.15 0.61 -4.10
C GLN A 69 14.33 1.59 -4.00
N GLU A 70 14.73 1.98 -2.79
CA GLU A 70 15.93 2.80 -2.58
C GLU A 70 17.23 2.08 -2.91
N GLN A 71 17.32 0.81 -2.55
CA GLN A 71 18.53 0.00 -2.73
C GLN A 71 18.65 -0.58 -4.14
N ASN A 72 17.52 -0.91 -4.76
CA ASN A 72 17.44 -1.55 -6.05
C ASN A 72 16.82 -0.61 -7.07
N LYS A 73 17.63 0.33 -7.58
CA LYS A 73 17.20 1.24 -8.63
C LYS A 73 16.86 0.42 -9.88
N PRO A 74 15.61 0.49 -10.39
CA PRO A 74 15.22 -0.32 -11.54
C PRO A 74 15.87 0.21 -12.83
N ASP A 75 16.21 -0.70 -13.75
CA ASP A 75 16.77 -0.34 -15.06
C ASP A 75 15.78 0.47 -15.91
N LEU A 76 14.48 0.20 -15.74
CA LEU A 76 13.39 0.96 -16.32
C LEU A 76 12.67 1.74 -15.21
N PRO A 77 12.50 3.07 -15.33
CA PRO A 77 11.84 3.85 -14.30
C PRO A 77 10.37 3.42 -14.14
N ASN A 78 10.02 2.98 -12.93
CA ASN A 78 8.64 2.67 -12.53
C ASN A 78 7.96 3.90 -11.90
N ILE A 79 6.64 3.86 -11.68
CA ILE A 79 5.89 5.03 -11.16
C ILE A 79 6.47 5.49 -9.83
N PHE A 80 6.76 4.57 -8.90
CA PHE A 80 7.28 4.93 -7.59
C PHE A 80 8.71 5.49 -7.62
N SER A 81 9.54 5.08 -8.59
CA SER A 81 10.91 5.57 -8.74
C SER A 81 10.95 7.06 -9.04
N TRP A 82 9.96 7.58 -9.79
CA TRP A 82 9.82 9.03 -10.01
C TRP A 82 9.47 9.77 -8.72
N LEU A 83 8.55 9.25 -7.91
CA LEU A 83 8.20 9.82 -6.61
C LEU A 83 9.39 9.81 -5.64
N LEU A 84 10.15 8.72 -5.64
CA LEU A 84 11.33 8.57 -4.79
C LEU A 84 12.47 9.51 -5.22
N GLU A 85 12.66 9.71 -6.52
CA GLU A 85 13.64 10.67 -7.04
C GLU A 85 13.26 12.11 -6.71
N ASP A 86 11.98 12.48 -6.86
CA ASP A 86 11.47 13.80 -6.47
C ASP A 86 11.67 14.06 -4.96
N TYR A 87 11.33 13.08 -4.12
CA TYR A 87 11.58 13.14 -2.68
C TYR A 87 13.06 13.37 -2.34
N LYS A 88 13.98 12.68 -3.03
CA LYS A 88 15.43 12.81 -2.82
C LYS A 88 16.02 14.11 -3.37
N ALA A 89 15.38 14.72 -4.36
CA ALA A 89 15.81 15.99 -4.95
C ALA A 89 15.47 17.20 -4.06
N GLN A 90 14.59 17.04 -3.07
CA GLN A 90 14.23 18.11 -2.14
C GLN A 90 15.40 18.47 -1.21
N LEU A 91 15.73 19.77 -1.15
CA LEU A 91 16.84 20.29 -0.34
C LEU A 91 16.61 20.15 1.17
N TYR A 92 15.35 20.16 1.59
CA TYR A 92 14.92 20.06 2.98
C TYR A 92 13.72 19.11 3.05
N THR A 93 13.93 17.97 3.68
CA THR A 93 12.91 16.94 3.83
C THR A 93 12.35 16.97 5.25
N LYS A 94 11.04 17.12 5.40
CA LYS A 94 10.37 16.99 6.70
C LYS A 94 10.01 15.54 6.95
N GLU A 95 9.84 15.17 8.22
CA GLU A 95 9.32 13.84 8.58
C GLU A 95 7.96 13.54 7.92
N GLN A 96 7.12 14.57 7.73
CA GLN A 96 5.85 14.43 7.03
C GLN A 96 6.01 14.04 5.56
N ASP A 97 7.08 14.47 4.89
CA ASP A 97 7.30 14.16 3.47
C ASP A 97 7.63 12.67 3.31
N TRP A 98 8.33 12.09 4.29
CA TRP A 98 8.57 10.64 4.36
C TRP A 98 7.26 9.86 4.53
N LEU A 99 6.42 10.31 5.46
CA LEU A 99 5.11 9.69 5.70
C LEU A 99 4.20 9.78 4.47
N ASN A 100 4.24 10.91 3.75
CA ASN A 100 3.49 11.07 2.51
C ASN A 100 3.98 10.12 1.41
N LEU A 101 5.29 9.95 1.26
CA LEU A 101 5.85 9.01 0.28
C LEU A 101 5.41 7.56 0.57
N GLN A 102 5.39 7.16 1.85
CA GLN A 102 4.84 5.86 2.26
C GLN A 102 3.33 5.75 1.96
N ALA A 103 2.58 6.81 2.22
CA ALA A 103 1.15 6.86 1.91
C ALA A 103 0.88 6.77 0.40
N ASP A 104 1.70 7.39 -0.45
CA ASP A 104 1.58 7.30 -1.90
C ASP A 104 1.86 5.88 -2.40
N MET A 105 2.88 5.20 -1.84
CA MET A 105 3.12 3.78 -2.11
C MET A 105 1.90 2.92 -1.76
N GLN A 106 1.34 3.12 -0.57
CA GLN A 106 0.12 2.45 -0.14
C GLN A 106 -1.03 2.73 -1.11
N LEU A 107 -1.27 3.99 -1.45
CA LEU A 107 -2.37 4.42 -2.29
C LEU A 107 -2.30 3.77 -3.67
N ILE A 108 -1.14 3.80 -4.32
CA ILE A 108 -0.94 3.17 -5.64
C ILE A 108 -1.23 1.67 -5.57
N ALA A 109 -0.73 1.00 -4.53
CA ALA A 109 -0.87 -0.44 -4.39
C ALA A 109 -2.32 -0.86 -4.11
N VAL A 110 -3.03 -0.13 -3.24
CA VAL A 110 -4.41 -0.44 -2.81
C VAL A 110 -5.43 0.00 -3.85
N ALA A 111 -5.44 1.29 -4.20
CA ALA A 111 -6.51 1.89 -5.00
C ALA A 111 -6.61 1.26 -6.39
N GLY A 112 -5.48 0.93 -7.01
CA GLY A 112 -5.48 0.33 -8.33
C GLY A 112 -5.75 -1.18 -8.34
N SER A 113 -5.31 -1.91 -7.31
CA SER A 113 -5.43 -3.37 -7.30
C SER A 113 -6.85 -3.81 -6.94
N ASP A 114 -7.40 -3.28 -5.85
CA ASP A 114 -8.68 -3.74 -5.31
C ASP A 114 -9.85 -3.35 -6.23
N THR A 115 -9.92 -2.08 -6.62
CA THR A 115 -11.00 -1.57 -7.50
C THR A 115 -11.04 -2.29 -8.84
N THR A 116 -9.88 -2.52 -9.47
CA THR A 116 -9.79 -3.25 -10.74
C THR A 116 -10.18 -4.71 -10.55
N SER A 117 -9.73 -5.36 -9.47
CA SER A 117 -10.05 -6.76 -9.17
C SER A 117 -11.55 -6.95 -8.96
N VAL A 118 -12.18 -6.10 -8.14
CA VAL A 118 -13.63 -6.13 -7.90
C VAL A 118 -14.40 -5.87 -9.20
N THR A 119 -13.99 -4.87 -9.99
CA THR A 119 -14.64 -4.58 -11.29
C THR A 119 -14.60 -5.79 -12.22
N LEU A 120 -13.45 -6.46 -12.33
CA LEU A 120 -13.31 -7.67 -13.16
C LEU A 120 -14.15 -8.83 -12.62
N THR A 121 -14.24 -8.97 -11.30
CA THR A 121 -15.06 -10.01 -10.63
C THR A 121 -16.55 -9.79 -10.88
N CYS A 122 -17.01 -8.55 -11.02
CA CYS A 122 -18.41 -8.25 -11.35
C CYS A 122 -18.71 -8.33 -12.86
N LEU A 123 -17.68 -8.24 -13.71
CA LEU A 123 -17.83 -8.23 -15.16
C LEU A 123 -17.90 -9.64 -15.76
N PHE A 124 -17.20 -10.61 -15.17
CA PHE A 124 -17.13 -12.01 -15.62
C PHE A 124 -17.83 -12.95 -14.64
#